data_AF-A0AB36J637-F1
#
_entry.id   AF-A0AB36J637-F1
#
_cell.length_a   1.000
_cell.length_b   1.000
_cell.length_c   1.000
_cell.angle_alpha   90.00
_cell.angle_beta   90.00
_cell.angle_gamma   90.00
#
_symmetry.space_group_name_H-M   'P 1'
#
loop_
_entity.id
_entity.type
_entity.pdbx_description
1 polymer ?
#
loop_
_entity_poly.entity_id
_entity_poly.type
_entity_poly.pdbx_seq_one_letter_code
_entity_poly.pdbx_strand_id
1 'polypeptide(L)'
;MIKKYGLALDSVQLDEFRNLVPEKIRRKSLESFILNDYKFSPSNSNSLDDEDNEIDKKRGRGRPAKKNSENSIATNMALSIEAITIIDDLVTNLKNKGVSANRSSVMRDVISNFNIFYKDKRDLFTSPSERKPNTFYLEKGTHEFLKKWTKSRNLNYVIEQFILSSDFTPSSITDEDISFLRKTPEQVEPIRISISETAYSVIDDILSFLDPGITRTSIMRLVVQRIIQLDQGVALPKLLAKKKLDAAIINYENIVGVDKTQELISDYLNKNYDTD
;
A
#
# COMPACT_ATOMS: atom_id res chain seq x y z
N MET A 1 6.03 23.93 9.30
CA MET A 1 6.62 23.67 10.64
C MET A 1 5.93 22.45 11.24
N ILE A 2 6.65 21.56 11.91
CA ILE A 2 6.12 20.29 12.45
C ILE A 2 5.96 20.43 13.97
N LYS A 3 4.84 19.97 14.53
CA LYS A 3 4.59 19.94 15.98
C LYS A 3 4.33 18.51 16.46
N LYS A 4 4.81 18.18 17.65
CA LYS A 4 4.59 16.88 18.31
C LYS A 4 3.47 17.01 19.34
N TYR A 5 2.55 16.05 19.38
CA TYR A 5 1.50 15.97 20.38
C TYR A 5 1.43 14.59 21.00
N GLY A 6 1.25 14.55 22.32
CA GLY A 6 0.87 13.35 23.05
C GLY A 6 -0.60 13.07 22.83
N LEU A 7 -0.90 11.90 22.28
CA LEU A 7 -2.24 11.41 21.98
C LEU A 7 -2.46 10.05 22.64
N ALA A 8 -3.68 9.77 23.06
CA ALA A 8 -4.10 8.46 23.53
C ALA A 8 -4.79 7.73 22.38
N LEU A 9 -4.11 6.74 21.78
CA LEU A 9 -4.57 6.03 20.59
C LEU A 9 -4.82 4.55 20.91
N ASP A 10 -5.64 3.88 20.10
CA ASP A 10 -5.81 2.43 20.21
C ASP A 10 -4.57 1.69 19.66
N SER A 11 -4.07 0.73 20.43
CA SER A 11 -2.86 -0.02 20.12
C SER A 11 -3.00 -0.90 18.89
N VAL A 12 -4.16 -1.53 18.72
CA VAL A 12 -4.43 -2.46 17.61
C VAL A 12 -4.49 -1.68 16.30
N GLN A 13 -5.23 -0.56 16.30
CA GLN A 13 -5.32 0.33 15.15
C GLN A 13 -3.96 0.95 14.79
N LEU A 14 -3.17 1.31 15.80
CA LEU A 14 -1.85 1.89 15.60
C LEU A 14 -0.85 0.87 15.03
N ASP A 15 -0.92 -0.38 15.46
CA ASP A 15 -0.06 -1.44 14.93
C ASP A 15 -0.48 -1.85 13.51
N GLU A 16 -1.78 -1.88 13.21
CA GLU A 16 -2.27 -2.05 11.85
C GLU A 16 -1.76 -0.93 10.92
N PHE A 17 -1.84 0.33 11.36
CA PHE A 17 -1.27 1.46 10.62
C PHE A 17 0.23 1.30 10.37
N ARG A 18 0.98 0.88 11.40
CA ARG A 18 2.43 0.65 11.30
C ARG A 18 2.78 -0.48 10.34
N ASN A 19 1.96 -1.53 10.28
CA ASN A 19 2.13 -2.66 9.38
C ASN A 19 1.74 -2.31 7.94
N LEU A 20 0.78 -1.41 7.76
CA LEU A 20 0.30 -0.98 6.46
C LEU A 20 1.26 -0.02 5.76
N VAL A 21 1.94 0.85 6.52
CA VAL A 21 2.75 1.94 5.97
C VAL A 21 4.19 1.86 6.47
N PRO A 22 5.20 1.91 5.57
CA PRO A 22 6.60 2.01 5.95
C PRO A 22 6.93 3.22 6.80
N GLU A 23 7.82 3.02 7.78
CA GLU A 23 8.19 4.04 8.77
C GLU A 23 8.57 5.39 8.16
N LYS A 24 9.31 5.37 7.04
CA LYS A 24 9.83 6.57 6.37
C LYS A 24 8.73 7.46 5.79
N ILE A 25 7.56 6.90 5.47
CA ILE A 25 6.45 7.63 4.84
C ILE A 25 5.20 7.72 5.71
N ARG A 26 5.12 6.96 6.82
CA ARG A 26 4.00 6.99 7.80
C ARG A 26 3.45 8.38 8.06
N ARG A 27 4.33 9.32 8.43
CA ARG A 27 3.91 10.71 8.72
C ARG A 27 3.26 11.36 7.51
N LYS A 28 3.94 11.31 6.35
CA LYS A 28 3.47 11.98 5.12
C LYS A 28 2.18 11.36 4.61
N SER A 29 2.04 10.04 4.67
CA SER A 29 0.82 9.33 4.27
C SER A 29 -0.34 9.72 5.17
N LEU A 30 -0.13 9.75 6.49
CA LEU A 30 -1.13 10.16 7.46
C LEU A 30 -1.51 11.64 7.33
N GLU A 31 -0.54 12.53 7.14
CA GLU A 31 -0.78 13.96 6.86
C GLU A 31 -1.59 14.14 5.57
N SER A 32 -1.19 13.47 4.49
CA SER A 32 -1.93 13.51 3.21
C SER A 32 -3.37 13.05 3.39
N PHE A 33 -3.58 11.95 4.12
CA PHE A 33 -4.92 11.42 4.38
C PHE A 33 -5.77 12.42 5.17
N ILE A 34 -5.23 13.02 6.25
CA ILE A 34 -5.95 14.04 7.03
C ILE A 34 -6.33 15.26 6.18
N LEU A 35 -5.44 15.69 5.30
CA LEU A 35 -5.62 16.89 4.49
C LEU A 35 -6.59 16.69 3.32
N ASN A 36 -6.56 15.51 2.69
CA ASN A 36 -7.15 15.32 1.37
C ASN A 36 -8.31 14.30 1.35
N ASP A 37 -8.23 13.25 2.16
CA ASP A 37 -9.07 12.05 2.00
C ASP A 37 -10.01 11.82 3.19
N TYR A 38 -9.63 12.28 4.37
CA TYR A 38 -10.38 12.05 5.60
C TYR A 38 -11.69 12.83 5.60
N LYS A 39 -12.80 12.08 5.66
CA LYS A 39 -14.15 12.62 5.83
C LYS A 39 -14.75 12.01 7.09
N PHE A 40 -15.06 12.87 8.06
CA PHE A 40 -15.71 12.45 9.28
C PHE A 40 -17.14 11.92 8.98
N SER A 41 -17.42 10.67 9.33
CA SER A 41 -18.77 10.09 9.23
C SER A 41 -19.44 10.00 10.60
N PRO A 42 -20.59 10.66 10.82
CA PRO A 42 -21.31 10.61 12.10
C PRO A 42 -21.88 9.23 12.43
N SER A 43 -21.88 8.27 11.50
CA SER A 43 -22.33 6.89 11.74
C SER A 43 -21.38 6.07 12.65
N ASN A 44 -20.15 6.56 12.89
CA ASN A 44 -19.15 5.92 13.76
C ASN A 44 -19.02 6.62 15.13
N SER A 45 -20.02 7.41 15.53
CA SER A 45 -20.01 8.24 16.75
C SER A 45 -19.78 7.47 18.05
N ASN A 46 -20.04 6.16 18.09
CA ASN A 46 -19.80 5.32 19.26
C ASN A 46 -18.31 5.22 19.66
N SER A 47 -17.39 5.73 18.85
CA SER A 47 -15.94 5.82 19.15
C SER A 47 -15.49 7.18 19.71
N LEU A 48 -16.39 8.17 19.76
CA LEU A 48 -16.07 9.56 20.13
C LEU A 48 -16.54 9.94 21.52
N ASP A 49 -17.40 9.14 22.15
CA ASP A 49 -17.86 9.37 23.51
C ASP A 49 -16.73 9.04 24.50
N ASP A 50 -15.91 10.04 24.78
CA ASP A 50 -15.19 10.07 26.05
C ASP A 50 -16.20 10.56 27.11
N GLU A 51 -16.83 9.62 27.84
CA GLU A 51 -17.70 9.86 29.01
C GLU A 51 -16.97 10.48 30.22
N ASP A 52 -15.79 11.08 30.05
CA ASP A 52 -14.95 11.61 31.14
C ASP A 52 -14.93 13.15 31.17
N ASN A 53 -16.09 13.81 31.01
CA ASN A 53 -16.18 15.28 31.13
C ASN A 53 -16.72 15.80 32.48
N GLU A 54 -16.79 14.96 33.50
CA GLU A 54 -16.90 15.39 34.89
C GLU A 54 -15.82 14.69 35.73
N ILE A 55 -14.63 15.29 35.82
CA ILE A 55 -13.70 15.35 36.98
C ILE A 55 -12.35 15.79 36.40
N ASP A 56 -12.11 17.10 36.23
CA ASP A 56 -10.72 17.62 36.34
C ASP A 56 -10.64 19.16 36.39
N LYS A 57 -11.42 19.77 37.29
CA LYS A 57 -11.14 21.17 37.68
C LYS A 57 -10.06 21.32 38.75
N LYS A 58 -9.52 20.23 39.30
CA LYS A 58 -8.45 20.31 40.31
C LYS A 58 -7.63 19.03 40.34
N ARG A 59 -6.48 18.98 39.68
CA ARG A 59 -5.24 18.37 40.22
C ARG A 59 -4.07 18.57 39.25
N GLY A 60 -2.96 19.06 39.81
CA GLY A 60 -1.70 19.23 39.09
C GLY A 60 -1.07 17.89 38.71
N ARG A 61 -0.28 17.93 37.62
CA ARG A 61 0.79 16.99 37.22
C ARG A 61 0.74 15.63 37.95
N GLY A 62 -0.27 14.82 37.63
CA GLY A 62 -0.46 13.48 38.15
C GLY A 62 -0.82 12.56 37.00
N ARG A 63 -0.01 11.52 36.81
CA ARG A 63 -0.23 10.40 35.89
C ARG A 63 -1.70 9.94 35.92
N PRO A 64 -2.40 9.83 34.78
CA PRO A 64 -3.79 9.39 34.78
C PRO A 64 -3.91 7.98 35.35
N ALA A 65 -4.90 7.80 36.22
CA ALA A 65 -5.28 6.53 36.80
C ALA A 65 -5.88 5.61 35.72
N LYS A 66 -5.58 4.31 35.79
CA LYS A 66 -6.30 3.22 35.08
C LYS A 66 -7.83 3.41 35.31
N LYS A 67 -8.75 3.14 34.39
CA LYS A 67 -8.84 2.18 33.28
C LYS A 67 -10.15 2.54 32.52
N ASN A 68 -10.21 2.42 31.19
CA ASN A 68 -11.44 2.07 30.43
C ASN A 68 -11.27 1.82 28.91
N SER A 69 -10.06 1.71 28.38
CA SER A 69 -9.86 0.89 27.18
C SER A 69 -8.61 0.04 27.37
N GLU A 70 -8.76 -1.29 27.29
CA GLU A 70 -7.64 -2.21 27.52
C GLU A 70 -6.52 -2.09 26.48
N ASN A 71 -6.74 -1.26 25.44
CA ASN A 71 -5.83 -1.07 24.31
C ASN A 71 -5.36 0.39 24.10
N SER A 72 -5.66 1.38 24.97
CA SER A 72 -5.13 2.73 24.75
C SER A 72 -3.64 2.86 25.10
N ILE A 73 -2.85 3.39 24.17
CA ILE A 73 -1.44 3.73 24.32
C ILE A 73 -1.24 5.23 24.14
N ALA A 74 -0.52 5.86 25.08
CA ALA A 74 -0.02 7.22 24.93
C ALA A 74 1.16 7.23 23.94
N THR A 75 1.02 7.97 22.84
CA THR A 75 2.07 8.09 21.82
C THR A 75 2.23 9.53 21.36
N ASN A 76 3.43 9.87 20.89
CA ASN A 76 3.70 11.18 20.31
C ASN A 76 3.65 11.11 18.79
N MET A 77 2.73 11.85 18.18
CA MET A 77 2.69 12.01 16.72
C MET A 77 3.15 13.41 16.32
N ALA A 78 3.98 13.44 15.27
CA ALA A 78 4.47 14.67 14.66
C ALA A 78 3.62 14.97 13.42
N LEU A 79 2.95 16.11 13.38
CA LEU A 79 2.09 16.53 12.26
C LEU A 79 2.40 17.98 11.83
N SER A 80 2.07 18.30 10.58
CA SER A 80 2.10 19.66 10.04
C SER A 80 1.05 20.55 10.71
N ILE A 81 1.28 21.87 10.69
CA ILE A 81 0.32 22.84 11.23
C ILE A 81 -1.04 22.72 10.53
N GLU A 82 -1.08 22.55 9.21
CA GLU A 82 -2.36 22.44 8.49
C GLU A 82 -3.16 21.22 8.95
N ALA A 83 -2.52 20.05 9.07
CA ALA A 83 -3.20 18.83 9.53
C ALA A 83 -3.73 18.99 10.97
N ILE A 84 -3.00 19.71 11.82
CA ILE A 84 -3.44 20.02 13.19
C ILE A 84 -4.65 20.95 13.18
N THR A 85 -4.64 21.98 12.34
CA THR A 85 -5.77 22.90 12.22
C THR A 85 -7.04 22.15 11.81
N ILE A 86 -6.96 21.21 10.87
CA ILE A 86 -8.10 20.36 10.50
C ILE A 86 -8.62 19.54 11.70
N ILE A 87 -7.73 18.93 12.47
CA ILE A 87 -8.11 18.18 13.68
C ILE A 87 -8.77 19.11 14.71
N ASP A 88 -8.24 20.31 14.92
CA ASP A 88 -8.77 21.30 15.86
C ASP A 88 -10.15 21.82 15.43
N ASP A 89 -10.34 22.07 14.14
CA ASP A 89 -11.61 22.49 13.57
C ASP A 89 -12.66 21.38 13.71
N LEU A 90 -12.28 20.12 13.49
CA LEU A 90 -13.14 18.96 13.70
C LEU A 90 -13.57 18.82 15.17
N VAL A 91 -12.63 18.94 16.11
CA VAL A 91 -12.96 18.93 17.55
C VAL A 91 -13.94 20.04 17.88
N THR A 92 -13.71 21.26 17.38
CA THR A 92 -14.58 22.42 17.62
C THR A 92 -15.97 22.20 17.02
N ASN A 93 -16.04 21.71 15.79
CA ASN A 93 -17.30 21.41 15.10
C ASN A 93 -18.11 20.30 15.80
N LEU A 94 -17.45 19.28 16.32
CA LEU A 94 -18.09 18.20 17.07
C LEU A 94 -18.64 18.70 18.41
N LYS A 95 -17.86 19.51 19.14
CA LYS A 95 -18.32 20.16 20.38
C LYS A 95 -19.52 21.07 20.14
N ASN A 96 -19.52 21.84 19.05
CA ASN A 96 -20.64 22.68 18.67
C ASN A 96 -21.91 21.88 18.34
N LYS A 97 -21.77 20.62 17.95
CA LYS A 97 -22.87 19.67 17.73
C LYS A 97 -23.26 18.86 18.98
N GLY A 98 -22.68 19.17 20.14
CA GLY A 98 -22.97 18.51 21.40
C GLY A 98 -22.22 17.19 21.64
N VAL A 99 -21.23 16.85 20.79
CA VAL A 99 -20.42 15.62 20.93
C VAL A 99 -19.18 15.90 21.79
N SER A 100 -18.90 15.03 22.76
CA SER A 100 -17.73 15.10 23.64
C SER A 100 -16.44 14.69 22.90
N ALA A 101 -15.93 15.54 22.01
CA ALA A 101 -14.74 15.23 21.22
C ALA A 101 -13.46 15.88 21.76
N ASN A 102 -12.33 15.19 21.64
CA ASN A 102 -11.00 15.74 21.83
C ASN A 102 -10.06 15.27 20.70
N ARG A 103 -8.83 15.78 20.66
CA ARG A 103 -7.87 15.44 19.60
C ARG A 103 -7.56 13.95 19.53
N SER A 104 -7.54 13.26 20.68
CA SER A 104 -7.27 11.82 20.74
C SER A 104 -8.44 11.01 20.19
N SER A 105 -9.69 11.38 20.48
CA SER A 105 -10.87 10.71 19.91
C SER A 105 -10.96 10.94 18.40
N VAL A 106 -10.73 12.16 17.92
CA VAL A 106 -10.66 12.44 16.47
C VAL A 106 -9.52 11.67 15.81
N MET A 107 -8.34 11.59 16.43
CA MET A 107 -7.21 10.88 15.83
C MET A 107 -7.41 9.36 15.80
N ARG A 108 -8.12 8.79 16.77
CA ARG A 108 -8.53 7.37 16.73
C ARG A 108 -9.42 7.10 15.52
N ASP A 109 -10.40 7.95 15.27
CA ASP A 109 -11.27 7.83 14.08
C ASP A 109 -10.48 8.04 12.78
N VAL A 110 -9.57 9.01 12.73
CA VAL A 110 -8.66 9.22 11.58
C VAL A 110 -7.86 7.96 11.26
N ILE A 111 -7.23 7.33 12.26
CA ILE A 111 -6.40 6.14 12.04
C ILE A 111 -7.25 4.93 11.66
N SER A 112 -8.43 4.79 12.27
CA SER A 112 -9.39 3.75 11.88
C SER A 112 -9.79 3.88 10.40
N ASN A 113 -10.19 5.08 9.98
CA ASN A 113 -10.55 5.34 8.58
C ASN A 113 -9.35 5.22 7.64
N PHE A 114 -8.14 5.60 8.10
CA PHE A 114 -6.91 5.40 7.33
C PHE A 114 -6.67 3.92 7.05
N ASN A 115 -6.75 3.08 8.09
CA ASN A 115 -6.53 1.64 7.96
C ASN A 115 -7.57 1.03 7.02
N ILE A 116 -8.84 1.39 7.16
CA ILE A 116 -9.91 0.94 6.26
C ILE A 116 -9.64 1.39 4.81
N PHE A 117 -9.31 2.66 4.60
CA PHE A 117 -9.11 3.24 3.27
C PHE A 117 -7.95 2.58 2.50
N TYR A 118 -6.92 2.16 3.23
CA TYR A 118 -5.70 1.58 2.64
C TYR A 118 -5.56 0.07 2.83
N LYS A 119 -6.53 -0.59 3.48
CA LYS A 119 -6.50 -2.04 3.81
C LYS A 119 -6.18 -2.91 2.59
N ASP A 120 -6.84 -2.60 1.48
CA ASP A 120 -6.74 -3.35 0.21
C ASP A 120 -5.74 -2.70 -0.77
N LYS A 121 -5.02 -1.66 -0.34
CA LYS A 121 -4.10 -0.88 -1.17
C LYS A 121 -2.65 -0.95 -0.69
N ARG A 122 -2.24 -2.08 -0.10
CA ARG A 122 -0.89 -2.28 0.45
C ARG A 122 0.22 -1.98 -0.55
N ASP A 123 0.00 -2.25 -1.83
CA ASP A 123 0.98 -2.04 -2.89
C ASP A 123 1.34 -0.57 -3.16
N LEU A 124 0.52 0.40 -2.69
CA LEU A 124 0.80 1.83 -2.82
C LEU A 124 2.03 2.28 -2.03
N PHE A 125 2.37 1.56 -0.95
CA PHE A 125 3.40 1.99 -0.02
C PHE A 125 4.74 1.29 -0.21
N THR A 126 4.83 0.31 -1.10
CA THR A 126 6.04 -0.48 -1.35
C THR A 126 7.15 0.38 -1.96
N SER A 127 8.06 0.89 -1.12
CA SER A 127 9.15 1.74 -1.58
C SER A 127 10.21 0.91 -2.31
N PRO A 128 10.90 1.43 -3.34
CA PRO A 128 12.07 0.77 -3.93
C PRO A 128 13.15 0.37 -2.90
N SER A 129 13.19 1.04 -1.74
CA SER A 129 14.10 0.76 -0.61
C SER A 129 13.78 -0.54 0.14
N GLU A 130 12.59 -1.11 -0.02
CA GLU A 130 12.14 -2.32 0.70
C GLU A 130 12.27 -3.58 -0.14
N ARG A 131 12.63 -3.44 -1.41
CA ARG A 131 12.88 -4.56 -2.31
C ARG A 131 14.16 -5.29 -1.91
N LYS A 132 14.05 -6.58 -1.62
CA LYS A 132 15.18 -7.44 -1.28
C LYS A 132 15.78 -8.01 -2.57
N PRO A 133 17.04 -7.67 -2.91
CA PRO A 133 17.71 -8.23 -4.07
C PRO A 133 18.01 -9.72 -3.82
N ASN A 134 17.69 -10.56 -4.79
CA ASN A 134 18.12 -11.95 -4.81
C ASN A 134 18.65 -12.33 -6.20
N THR A 135 19.52 -13.32 -6.24
CA THR A 135 20.11 -13.83 -7.47
C THR A 135 19.39 -15.11 -7.86
N PHE A 136 18.85 -15.12 -9.07
CA PHE A 136 18.17 -16.28 -9.64
C PHE A 136 18.97 -16.82 -10.82
N TYR A 137 18.96 -18.14 -10.98
CA TYR A 137 19.68 -18.82 -12.05
C TYR A 137 18.69 -19.18 -13.16
N LEU A 138 18.69 -18.36 -14.22
CA LEU A 138 17.80 -18.48 -15.37
C LEU A 138 18.56 -19.11 -16.55
N GLU A 139 17.86 -19.52 -17.60
CA GLU A 139 18.49 -20.11 -18.79
C GLU A 139 19.40 -19.09 -19.48
N LYS A 140 20.56 -19.53 -19.95
CA LYS A 140 21.54 -18.65 -20.59
C LYS A 140 20.94 -17.96 -21.83
N GLY A 141 21.07 -16.64 -21.91
CA GLY A 141 20.51 -15.82 -22.99
C GLY A 141 19.24 -15.07 -22.58
N THR A 142 18.63 -15.43 -21.44
CA THR A 142 17.50 -14.73 -20.84
C THR A 142 17.84 -13.27 -20.55
N HIS A 143 19.02 -12.96 -20.03
CA HIS A 143 19.43 -11.59 -19.71
C HIS A 143 19.53 -10.71 -20.95
N GLU A 144 20.09 -11.24 -22.05
CA GLU A 144 20.20 -10.53 -23.31
C GLU A 144 18.81 -10.28 -23.91
N PHE A 145 17.94 -11.29 -23.85
CA PHE A 145 16.55 -11.18 -24.28
C PHE A 145 15.80 -10.10 -23.48
N LEU A 146 15.82 -10.19 -22.15
CA LEU A 146 15.15 -9.22 -21.28
C LEU A 146 15.71 -7.80 -21.43
N LYS A 147 17.01 -7.65 -21.72
CA LYS A 147 17.63 -6.33 -22.02
C LYS A 147 17.15 -5.71 -23.32
N LYS A 148 16.90 -6.51 -24.36
CA LYS A 148 16.30 -6.03 -25.61
C LYS A 148 14.89 -5.48 -25.37
N TRP A 149 14.20 -5.99 -24.35
CA TRP A 149 12.80 -5.71 -24.07
C TRP A 149 12.59 -4.56 -23.09
N THR A 150 13.47 -4.39 -22.10
CA THR A 150 13.32 -3.35 -21.09
C THR A 150 14.63 -2.98 -20.39
N LYS A 151 14.71 -1.75 -19.88
CA LYS A 151 15.81 -1.36 -18.98
C LYS A 151 15.71 -2.19 -17.70
N SER A 152 16.85 -2.62 -17.15
CA SER A 152 16.94 -3.46 -15.94
C SER A 152 16.11 -2.98 -14.75
N ARG A 153 16.00 -1.65 -14.56
CA ARG A 153 15.17 -1.05 -13.47
C ARG A 153 13.67 -1.33 -13.62
N ASN A 154 13.18 -1.46 -14.85
CA ASN A 154 11.77 -1.73 -15.13
C ASN A 154 11.46 -3.23 -15.04
N LEU A 155 12.42 -4.09 -15.36
CA LEU A 155 12.28 -5.55 -15.29
C LEU A 155 11.84 -6.00 -13.89
N ASN A 156 12.52 -5.52 -12.84
CA ASN A 156 12.19 -5.85 -11.46
C ASN A 156 10.73 -5.55 -11.12
N TYR A 157 10.24 -4.39 -11.56
CA TYR A 157 8.86 -3.98 -11.33
C TYR A 157 7.87 -4.86 -12.10
N VAL A 158 8.18 -5.21 -13.35
CA VAL A 158 7.31 -6.05 -14.19
C VAL A 158 7.17 -7.44 -13.60
N ILE A 159 8.29 -8.03 -13.18
CA ILE A 159 8.32 -9.32 -12.49
C ILE A 159 7.50 -9.24 -11.20
N GLU A 160 7.71 -8.21 -10.39
CA GLU A 160 6.96 -8.02 -9.15
C GLU A 160 5.45 -7.90 -9.38
N GLN A 161 5.03 -7.10 -10.35
CA GLN A 161 3.60 -6.94 -10.66
C GLN A 161 2.98 -8.20 -11.25
N PHE A 162 3.73 -8.96 -12.03
CA PHE A 162 3.26 -10.25 -12.52
C PHE A 162 3.00 -11.21 -11.36
N ILE A 163 3.94 -11.31 -10.41
CA ILE A 163 3.80 -12.16 -9.23
C ILE A 163 2.62 -11.71 -8.35
N LEU A 164 2.44 -10.40 -8.19
CA LEU A 164 1.36 -9.84 -7.37
C LEU A 164 0.01 -9.78 -8.10
N SER A 165 -0.05 -10.18 -9.38
CA SER A 165 -1.31 -10.19 -10.12
C SER A 165 -2.27 -11.23 -9.54
N SER A 166 -3.56 -10.94 -9.60
CA SER A 166 -4.63 -11.87 -9.17
C SER A 166 -4.57 -13.23 -9.86
N ASP A 167 -3.91 -13.29 -11.01
CA ASP A 167 -3.92 -14.44 -11.90
C ASP A 167 -2.74 -15.39 -11.61
N PHE A 168 -1.74 -14.96 -10.81
CA PHE A 168 -0.59 -15.76 -10.43
C PHE A 168 -0.77 -16.36 -9.02
N THR A 169 -1.61 -17.38 -8.92
CA THR A 169 -1.99 -18.06 -7.68
C THR A 169 -1.61 -19.55 -7.71
N PRO A 170 -1.63 -20.29 -6.58
CA PRO A 170 -1.39 -21.74 -6.58
C PRO A 170 -2.29 -22.50 -7.55
N SER A 171 -3.57 -22.13 -7.64
CA SER A 171 -4.54 -22.69 -8.58
C SER A 171 -4.27 -22.38 -10.05
N SER A 172 -3.41 -21.40 -10.34
CA SER A 172 -3.04 -21.03 -11.71
C SER A 172 -1.92 -21.89 -12.29
N ILE A 173 -1.28 -22.73 -11.48
CA ILE A 173 -0.15 -23.58 -11.89
C ILE A 173 -0.70 -24.84 -12.55
N THR A 174 -0.37 -25.06 -13.82
CA THR A 174 -0.82 -26.20 -14.63
C THR A 174 0.14 -27.39 -14.53
N ASP A 175 -0.28 -28.55 -15.02
CA ASP A 175 0.57 -29.74 -15.11
C ASP A 175 1.79 -29.52 -16.03
N GLU A 176 1.65 -28.69 -17.08
CA GLU A 176 2.78 -28.29 -17.91
C GLU A 176 3.79 -27.46 -17.13
N ASP A 177 3.32 -26.54 -16.28
CA ASP A 177 4.20 -25.73 -15.44
C ASP A 177 4.92 -26.60 -14.41
N ILE A 178 4.24 -27.55 -13.78
CA ILE A 178 4.87 -28.49 -12.84
C ILE A 178 5.98 -29.26 -13.55
N SER A 179 5.73 -29.72 -14.77
CA SER A 179 6.72 -30.39 -15.61
C SER A 179 7.91 -29.49 -15.95
N PHE A 180 7.66 -28.19 -16.19
CA PHE A 180 8.70 -27.20 -16.43
C PHE A 180 9.53 -26.89 -15.17
N LEU A 181 8.87 -26.70 -14.02
CA LEU A 181 9.49 -26.36 -12.73
C LEU A 181 10.49 -27.42 -12.23
N ARG A 182 10.24 -28.69 -12.58
CA ARG A 182 11.13 -29.82 -12.28
C ARG A 182 12.37 -29.86 -13.18
N LYS A 183 12.33 -29.22 -14.35
CA LYS A 183 13.47 -29.17 -15.27
C LYS A 183 14.46 -28.11 -14.80
N THR A 184 15.74 -28.49 -14.76
CA THR A 184 16.84 -27.54 -14.58
C THR A 184 17.48 -27.31 -15.94
N PRO A 185 17.64 -26.05 -16.40
CA PRO A 185 18.34 -25.76 -17.64
C PRO A 185 19.78 -26.27 -17.61
N GLU A 186 20.26 -26.78 -18.74
CA GLU A 186 21.64 -27.28 -18.87
C GLU A 186 22.67 -26.16 -18.70
N GLN A 187 22.36 -24.96 -19.23
CA GLN A 187 23.18 -23.77 -19.08
C GLN A 187 22.39 -22.67 -18.39
N VAL A 188 22.92 -22.20 -17.27
CA VAL A 188 22.31 -21.15 -16.45
C VAL A 188 23.17 -19.89 -16.41
N GLU A 189 22.51 -18.74 -16.26
CA GLU A 189 23.14 -17.46 -15.95
C GLU A 189 22.51 -16.80 -14.72
N PRO A 190 23.29 -16.11 -13.87
CA PRO A 190 22.77 -15.42 -12.70
C PRO A 190 22.15 -14.07 -13.09
N ILE A 191 20.91 -13.84 -12.69
CA ILE A 191 20.21 -12.58 -12.87
C ILE A 191 19.78 -12.05 -11.49
N ARG A 192 20.18 -10.81 -11.19
CA ARG A 192 19.85 -10.15 -9.93
C ARG A 192 18.53 -9.40 -10.06
N ILE A 193 17.51 -9.85 -9.34
CA ILE A 193 16.17 -9.28 -9.34
C ILE A 193 15.84 -8.79 -7.93
N SER A 194 15.29 -7.58 -7.82
CA SER A 194 14.86 -7.02 -6.54
C SER A 194 13.35 -6.85 -6.52
N ILE A 195 12.67 -7.59 -5.65
CA ILE A 195 11.21 -7.52 -5.44
C ILE A 195 10.90 -7.35 -3.95
N SER A 196 9.65 -6.97 -3.65
CA SER A 196 9.16 -6.79 -2.28
C SER A 196 9.01 -8.12 -1.52
N GLU A 197 8.93 -8.01 -0.20
CA GLU A 197 8.70 -9.15 0.69
C GLU A 197 7.33 -9.81 0.44
N THR A 198 6.31 -9.02 0.12
CA THR A 198 4.99 -9.53 -0.29
C THR A 198 5.07 -10.39 -1.54
N ALA A 199 5.82 -9.98 -2.56
CA ALA A 199 6.01 -10.81 -3.75
C ALA A 199 6.77 -12.11 -3.43
N TYR A 200 7.71 -12.09 -2.48
CA TYR A 200 8.34 -13.32 -1.98
C TYR A 200 7.35 -14.21 -1.24
N SER A 201 6.47 -13.63 -0.40
CA SER A 201 5.41 -14.38 0.28
C SER A 201 4.50 -15.10 -0.71
N VAL A 202 4.08 -14.46 -1.80
CA VAL A 202 3.27 -15.12 -2.84
C VAL A 202 4.01 -16.31 -3.46
N ILE A 203 5.31 -16.18 -3.74
CA ILE A 203 6.13 -17.29 -4.23
C ILE A 203 6.17 -18.43 -3.20
N ASP A 204 6.38 -18.10 -1.93
CA ASP A 204 6.45 -19.09 -0.84
C ASP A 204 5.11 -19.81 -0.62
N ASP A 205 4.01 -19.07 -0.73
CA ASP A 205 2.67 -19.62 -0.65
C ASP A 205 2.47 -20.64 -1.77
N ILE A 206 2.83 -20.31 -3.02
CA ILE A 206 2.80 -21.27 -4.14
C ILE A 206 3.69 -22.50 -3.85
N LEU A 207 4.91 -22.29 -3.37
CA LEU A 207 5.83 -23.38 -3.04
C LEU A 207 5.26 -24.33 -1.98
N SER A 208 4.45 -23.83 -1.04
CA SER A 208 3.84 -24.66 0.00
C SER A 208 2.86 -25.72 -0.52
N PHE A 209 2.31 -25.51 -1.73
CA PHE A 209 1.42 -26.46 -2.41
C PHE A 209 2.15 -27.37 -3.42
N LEU A 210 3.46 -27.20 -3.58
CA LEU A 210 4.27 -27.90 -4.57
C LEU A 210 5.23 -28.90 -3.91
N ASP A 211 5.82 -29.77 -4.73
CA ASP A 211 6.77 -30.77 -4.26
C ASP A 211 8.02 -30.16 -3.60
N PRO A 212 8.62 -30.83 -2.60
CA PRO A 212 9.80 -30.32 -1.86
C PRO A 212 11.07 -30.05 -2.70
N GLY A 213 11.08 -30.42 -3.98
CA GLY A 213 12.21 -30.19 -4.90
C GLY A 213 12.10 -28.88 -5.71
N ILE A 214 10.95 -28.21 -5.68
CA ILE A 214 10.74 -26.96 -6.42
C ILE A 214 11.24 -25.80 -5.56
N THR A 215 12.05 -24.92 -6.15
CA THR A 215 12.69 -23.80 -5.44
C THR A 215 12.13 -22.46 -5.90
N ARG A 216 12.38 -21.39 -5.13
CA ARG A 216 12.11 -20.01 -5.58
C ARG A 216 12.74 -19.69 -6.94
N THR A 217 13.91 -20.27 -7.25
CA THR A 217 14.54 -20.13 -8.56
C THR A 217 13.74 -20.83 -9.65
N SER A 218 13.19 -22.02 -9.39
CA SER A 218 12.28 -22.69 -10.33
C SER A 218 11.05 -21.82 -10.61
N ILE A 219 10.42 -21.27 -9.57
CA ILE A 219 9.27 -20.37 -9.73
C ILE A 219 9.65 -19.11 -10.49
N MET A 220 10.82 -18.53 -10.22
CA MET A 220 11.28 -17.33 -10.95
C MET A 220 11.53 -17.63 -12.44
N ARG A 221 12.03 -18.83 -12.78
CA ARG A 221 12.12 -19.29 -14.18
C ARG A 221 10.74 -19.32 -14.83
N LEU A 222 9.75 -19.87 -14.14
CA LEU A 222 8.38 -19.95 -14.65
C LEU A 222 7.76 -18.57 -14.83
N VAL A 223 7.93 -17.67 -13.84
CA VAL A 223 7.48 -16.28 -13.92
C VAL A 223 8.04 -15.60 -15.17
N VAL A 224 9.36 -15.70 -15.37
CA VAL A 224 10.01 -15.10 -16.54
C VAL A 224 9.52 -15.75 -17.83
N GLN A 225 9.38 -17.07 -17.87
CA GLN A 225 8.85 -17.78 -19.03
C GLN A 225 7.42 -17.32 -19.38
N ARG A 226 6.51 -17.25 -18.40
CA ARG A 226 5.13 -16.81 -18.60
C ARG A 226 5.07 -15.34 -19.03
N ILE A 227 5.92 -14.48 -18.48
CA ILE A 227 6.06 -13.09 -18.94
C ILE A 227 6.45 -13.06 -20.42
N ILE A 228 7.44 -13.89 -20.84
CA ILE A 228 7.86 -13.98 -22.24
C ILE A 228 6.75 -14.54 -23.14
N GLN A 229 6.00 -15.54 -22.68
CA GLN A 229 4.92 -16.20 -23.42
C GLN A 229 3.67 -15.31 -23.58
N LEU A 230 3.31 -14.55 -22.55
CA LEU A 230 2.22 -13.58 -22.60
C LEU A 230 2.47 -12.47 -23.61
N ASP A 231 3.74 -12.25 -23.95
CA ASP A 231 4.18 -11.04 -24.59
C ASP A 231 4.78 -11.35 -25.98
N GLN A 232 3.95 -11.83 -26.90
CA GLN A 232 4.20 -11.70 -28.36
C GLN A 232 4.27 -10.21 -28.83
N GLY A 233 4.88 -9.32 -28.04
CA GLY A 233 5.30 -7.96 -28.40
C GLY A 233 4.38 -6.81 -27.99
N VAL A 234 3.34 -7.01 -27.18
CA VAL A 234 2.27 -5.99 -27.00
C VAL A 234 1.98 -5.65 -25.52
N ALA A 235 2.24 -6.54 -24.57
CA ALA A 235 1.78 -6.40 -23.20
C ALA A 235 2.69 -5.49 -22.35
N LEU A 236 4.01 -5.55 -22.53
CA LEU A 236 4.93 -4.76 -21.72
C LEU A 236 4.86 -3.24 -21.99
N PRO A 237 4.82 -2.76 -23.25
CA PRO A 237 4.55 -1.35 -23.54
C PRO A 237 3.20 -0.91 -22.99
N LYS A 238 2.16 -1.78 -23.04
CA LYS A 238 0.84 -1.50 -22.47
C LYS A 238 0.87 -1.44 -20.94
N LEU A 239 1.61 -2.31 -20.27
CA LEU A 239 1.80 -2.30 -18.80
C LEU A 239 2.65 -1.11 -18.35
N LEU A 240 3.68 -0.74 -19.11
CA LEU A 240 4.47 0.46 -18.86
C LEU A 240 3.69 1.75 -19.16
N ALA A 241 2.87 1.75 -20.20
CA ALA A 241 1.95 2.85 -20.52
C ALA A 241 0.87 2.97 -19.45
N LYS A 242 0.28 1.85 -19.02
CA LYS A 242 -0.63 1.78 -17.88
C LYS A 242 0.03 2.32 -16.63
N LYS A 243 1.25 1.89 -16.28
CA LYS A 243 1.99 2.45 -15.13
C LYS A 243 2.22 3.96 -15.26
N LYS A 244 2.61 4.44 -16.43
CA LYS A 244 2.79 5.88 -16.67
C LYS A 244 1.46 6.63 -16.55
N LEU A 245 0.39 6.03 -17.04
CA LEU A 245 -0.97 6.55 -16.95
C LEU A 245 -1.44 6.56 -15.49
N ASP A 246 -1.34 5.45 -14.77
CA ASP A 246 -1.65 5.34 -13.35
C ASP A 246 -0.86 6.37 -12.54
N ALA A 247 0.45 6.51 -12.79
CA ALA A 247 1.26 7.53 -12.14
C ALA A 247 0.85 8.96 -12.52
N ALA A 248 0.42 9.19 -13.76
CA ALA A 248 -0.06 10.49 -14.22
C ALA A 248 -1.43 10.83 -13.64
N ILE A 249 -2.36 9.86 -13.57
CA ILE A 249 -3.66 9.96 -12.94
C ILE A 249 -3.46 10.26 -11.47
N ILE A 250 -2.67 9.45 -10.75
CA ILE A 250 -2.36 9.68 -9.33
C ILE A 250 -1.75 11.07 -9.12
N ASN A 251 -0.79 11.49 -9.96
CA ASN A 251 -0.22 12.84 -9.87
C ASN A 251 -1.26 13.94 -10.12
N TYR A 252 -2.18 13.74 -11.06
CA TYR A 252 -3.22 14.71 -11.38
C TYR A 252 -4.32 14.75 -10.31
N GLU A 253 -4.75 13.59 -9.80
CA GLU A 253 -5.64 13.46 -8.63
C GLU A 253 -5.06 14.19 -7.42
N ASN A 254 -3.75 14.05 -7.17
CA ASN A 254 -3.07 14.77 -6.09
C ASN A 254 -3.07 16.29 -6.26
N ILE A 255 -3.22 16.82 -7.49
CA ILE A 255 -3.21 18.26 -7.77
C ILE A 255 -4.64 18.84 -7.82
N VAL A 256 -5.57 18.11 -8.45
CA VAL A 256 -6.88 18.64 -8.85
C VAL A 256 -8.04 17.99 -8.08
N GLY A 257 -7.79 16.85 -7.42
CA GLY A 257 -8.79 16.05 -6.72
C GLY A 257 -9.37 14.94 -7.59
N VAL A 258 -9.81 13.86 -6.95
CA VAL A 258 -10.33 12.64 -7.59
C VAL A 258 -11.57 12.94 -8.43
N ASP A 259 -12.53 13.71 -7.90
CA ASP A 259 -13.82 13.98 -8.57
C ASP A 259 -13.63 14.65 -9.94
N LYS A 260 -12.78 15.69 -10.00
CA LYS A 260 -12.43 16.38 -11.25
C LYS A 260 -11.58 15.53 -12.19
N THR A 261 -10.76 14.65 -11.64
CA THR A 261 -9.96 13.73 -12.45
C THR A 261 -10.84 12.67 -13.10
N GLN A 262 -11.84 12.15 -12.37
CA GLN A 262 -12.84 11.23 -12.89
C GLN A 262 -13.73 11.90 -13.95
N GLU A 263 -14.16 13.14 -13.71
CA GLU A 263 -14.90 13.93 -14.70
C GLU A 263 -14.08 14.08 -15.99
N LEU A 264 -12.81 14.50 -15.87
CA LEU A 264 -11.94 14.72 -17.03
C LEU A 264 -11.58 13.43 -17.77
N ILE A 265 -11.34 12.32 -17.07
CA ILE A 265 -11.12 11.01 -17.69
C ILE A 265 -12.39 10.53 -18.40
N SER A 266 -13.56 10.72 -17.77
CA SER A 266 -14.85 10.38 -18.37
C SER A 266 -15.12 11.19 -19.63
N ASP A 267 -14.82 12.49 -19.61
CA ASP A 267 -14.90 13.36 -20.78
C ASP A 267 -13.94 12.92 -21.89
N TYR A 268 -12.73 12.50 -21.54
CA TYR A 268 -11.75 11.96 -22.50
C TYR A 268 -12.19 10.64 -23.12
N LEU A 269 -12.84 9.76 -22.36
CA LEU A 269 -13.36 8.47 -22.84
C LEU A 269 -14.64 8.63 -23.67
N ASN A 270 -15.45 9.65 -23.37
CA ASN A 270 -16.70 9.96 -24.07
C ASN A 270 -16.51 10.82 -25.33
N LYS A 271 -15.33 11.40 -25.54
CA LYS A 271 -14.94 11.95 -26.83
C LYS A 271 -14.72 10.80 -27.82
N ASN A 272 -15.77 10.45 -28.56
CA ASN A 272 -15.60 9.71 -29.81
C ASN A 272 -14.59 10.49 -30.65
N TYR A 273 -13.50 9.81 -31.04
CA TYR A 273 -12.74 10.28 -32.19
C TYR A 273 -13.64 10.09 -33.40
N ASP A 274 -14.39 11.13 -33.77
CA ASP A 274 -14.91 11.26 -35.13
C ASP A 274 -13.70 11.31 -36.06
N THR A 275 -13.30 10.14 -36.54
CA THR A 275 -12.36 10.00 -37.64
C THR A 275 -13.14 10.24 -38.93
N ASP A 276 -13.13 11.49 -39.39
CA ASP A 276 -13.18 11.81 -40.82
C ASP A 276 -11.82 11.47 -41.48
#